data_AF-A0A0E3VVS6-F1
#
_entry.id   AF-A0A0E3VVS6-F1
#
_cell.length_a   1.000
_cell.length_b   1.000
_cell.length_c   1.000
_cell.angle_alpha   90.00
_cell.angle_beta   90.00
_cell.angle_gamma   90.00
#
_symmetry.space_group_name_H-M   'P 1'
#
loop_
_entity.id
_entity.type
_entity.pdbx_description
1 polymer ?
#
loop_
_entity_poly.entity_id
_entity_poly.type
_entity_poly.pdbx_seq_one_letter_code
_entity_poly.pdbx_strand_id
1 'polypeptide(L)'
;MTRWLSRWTTAAVVWVAFTSTAGAETLAATVEQWGLLGSWAVDCAARPDRDRGALLTYEIQKDGRVMYRRNFGEAKDENEVVSATVNAEGLLNVMVYFPSLHQTREFGLLLAKDGSLRAIYNRSERGAYTIRDGKYVATGAPPPAQQRCD
;
A
#
# COMPACT_ATOMS: atom_id res chain seq x y z
N MET A 1 -9.60 -70.26 -30.49
CA MET A 1 -10.42 -69.28 -29.74
C MET A 1 -9.59 -68.80 -28.57
N THR A 2 -9.13 -67.55 -28.67
CA THR A 2 -8.08 -66.93 -27.86
C THR A 2 -8.69 -66.28 -26.61
N ARG A 3 -8.24 -66.64 -25.41
CA ARG A 3 -8.65 -65.95 -24.16
C ARG A 3 -7.65 -64.84 -23.84
N TRP A 4 -8.12 -63.60 -23.92
CA TRP A 4 -7.35 -62.39 -23.63
C TRP A 4 -7.37 -62.09 -22.13
N LEU A 5 -6.18 -61.89 -21.57
CA LEU A 5 -5.94 -61.38 -20.22
C LEU A 5 -6.23 -59.87 -20.20
N SER A 6 -7.26 -59.45 -19.45
CA SER A 6 -7.49 -58.02 -19.18
C SER A 6 -6.72 -57.62 -17.91
N ARG A 7 -5.61 -56.90 -18.11
CA ARG A 7 -4.83 -56.23 -17.06
C ARG A 7 -5.54 -54.93 -16.69
N TRP A 8 -5.90 -54.78 -15.42
CA TRP A 8 -6.44 -53.54 -14.87
C TRP A 8 -5.25 -52.70 -14.37
N THR A 9 -4.93 -51.63 -15.09
CA THR A 9 -3.92 -50.65 -14.67
C THR A 9 -4.59 -49.59 -13.82
N THR A 10 -4.40 -49.65 -12.51
CA THR A 10 -4.85 -48.60 -11.57
C THR A 10 -3.90 -47.41 -11.70
N ALA A 11 -4.35 -46.31 -12.31
CA ALA A 11 -3.59 -45.06 -12.36
C ALA A 11 -3.71 -44.34 -11.02
N ALA A 12 -2.61 -44.25 -10.26
CA ALA A 12 -2.53 -43.43 -9.06
C ALA A 12 -2.35 -41.96 -9.46
N VAL A 13 -3.37 -41.14 -9.22
CA VAL A 13 -3.28 -39.68 -9.36
C VAL A 13 -2.53 -39.14 -8.14
N VAL A 14 -1.29 -38.70 -8.35
CA VAL A 14 -0.49 -38.02 -7.32
C VAL A 14 -0.96 -36.57 -7.25
N TRP A 15 -1.68 -36.22 -6.19
CA TRP A 15 -1.99 -34.83 -5.84
C TRP A 15 -0.76 -34.20 -5.22
N VAL A 16 -0.07 -33.34 -5.97
CA VAL A 16 0.97 -32.46 -5.43
C VAL A 16 0.25 -31.36 -4.65
N ALA A 17 0.22 -31.49 -3.32
CA ALA A 17 -0.22 -30.42 -2.45
C ALA A 17 0.84 -29.30 -2.48
N PHE A 18 0.57 -28.25 -3.26
CA PHE A 18 1.30 -26.99 -3.12
C PHE A 18 0.93 -26.42 -1.76
N THR A 19 1.80 -26.64 -0.77
CA THR A 19 1.73 -25.93 0.50
C THR A 19 2.13 -24.50 0.21
N SER A 20 1.13 -23.61 0.05
CA SER A 20 1.37 -22.18 0.11
C SER A 20 2.00 -21.90 1.46
N THR A 21 3.29 -21.61 1.49
CA THR A 21 3.96 -21.01 2.64
C THR A 21 3.37 -19.62 2.79
N ALA A 22 2.21 -19.55 3.45
CA ALA A 22 1.64 -18.33 3.98
C ALA A 22 2.57 -17.87 5.12
N GLY A 23 3.76 -17.36 4.75
CA GLY A 23 4.55 -16.55 5.64
C GLY A 23 3.72 -15.32 5.96
N ALA A 24 3.59 -14.97 7.23
CA ALA A 24 3.10 -13.66 7.59
C ALA A 24 4.08 -12.66 6.99
N GLU A 25 3.72 -12.06 5.86
CA GLU A 25 4.53 -11.00 5.26
C GLU A 25 4.73 -9.91 6.31
N THR A 26 5.98 -9.49 6.49
CA THR A 26 6.27 -8.37 7.38
C THR A 26 5.74 -7.11 6.73
N LEU A 27 5.36 -6.12 7.55
CA LEU A 27 4.90 -4.82 7.07
C LEU A 27 5.86 -4.22 6.04
N ALA A 28 7.18 -4.28 6.33
CA ALA A 28 8.25 -3.85 5.43
C ALA A 28 8.22 -4.58 4.08
N ALA A 29 8.09 -5.92 4.09
CA ALA A 29 8.00 -6.70 2.86
C ALA A 29 6.75 -6.35 2.04
N THR A 30 5.59 -6.17 2.69
CA THR A 30 4.35 -5.80 2.00
C THR A 30 4.48 -4.43 1.31
N VAL A 31 5.03 -3.41 1.99
CA VAL A 31 5.18 -2.08 1.37
C VAL A 31 6.26 -2.05 0.30
N GLU A 32 7.32 -2.85 0.44
CA GLU A 32 8.40 -2.97 -0.54
C GLU A 32 7.90 -3.67 -1.81
N GLN A 33 7.28 -4.84 -1.68
CA GLN A 33 6.76 -5.62 -2.80
C GLN A 33 5.62 -4.92 -3.53
N TRP A 34 4.75 -4.21 -2.81
CA TRP A 34 3.71 -3.39 -3.45
C TRP A 34 4.30 -2.18 -4.19
N GLY A 35 5.51 -1.75 -3.82
CA GLY A 35 6.22 -0.65 -4.47
C GLY A 35 5.91 0.73 -3.90
N LEU A 36 5.61 0.84 -2.60
CA LEU A 36 5.32 2.14 -1.96
C LEU A 36 6.59 2.94 -1.65
N LEU A 37 7.72 2.28 -1.42
CA LEU A 37 8.96 2.93 -0.97
C LEU A 37 9.46 4.01 -1.94
N GLY A 38 10.07 5.04 -1.38
CA GLY A 38 10.58 6.20 -2.10
C GLY A 38 9.84 7.48 -1.76
N SER A 39 10.16 8.54 -2.51
CA SER A 39 9.55 9.86 -2.34
C SER A 39 8.51 10.12 -3.43
N TRP A 40 7.42 10.79 -3.05
CA TRP A 40 6.27 11.06 -3.89
C TRP A 40 5.84 12.52 -3.76
N ALA A 41 5.58 13.19 -4.88
CA ALA A 41 5.11 14.56 -4.90
C ALA A 41 4.21 14.82 -6.12
N VAL A 42 3.41 15.87 -6.05
CA VAL A 42 2.61 16.34 -7.20
C VAL A 42 3.52 16.87 -8.32
N ASP A 43 4.59 17.56 -7.94
CA ASP A 43 5.63 18.07 -8.81
C ASP A 43 6.99 17.87 -8.12
N CYS A 44 7.82 16.97 -8.66
CA CYS A 44 9.13 16.65 -8.10
C CYS A 44 10.17 17.78 -8.29
N ALA A 45 9.93 18.73 -9.20
CA ALA A 45 10.80 19.88 -9.40
C ALA A 45 10.44 21.06 -8.46
N ALA A 46 9.23 21.05 -7.90
CA ALA A 46 8.78 22.08 -6.98
C ALA A 46 9.40 21.92 -5.58
N ARG A 47 9.60 23.05 -4.90
CA ARG A 47 9.89 23.02 -3.46
C ARG A 47 8.65 22.55 -2.70
N PRO A 48 8.79 21.67 -1.70
CA PRO A 48 7.67 21.22 -0.90
C PRO A 48 6.98 22.40 -0.21
N ASP A 49 5.64 22.38 -0.20
CA ASP A 49 4.81 23.50 0.22
C ASP A 49 3.44 22.97 0.67
N ARG A 50 2.89 23.54 1.74
CA ARG A 50 1.62 23.09 2.31
C ARG A 50 0.46 23.14 1.33
N ASP A 51 0.43 24.16 0.49
CA ASP A 51 -0.70 24.46 -0.38
C ASP A 51 -0.45 24.01 -1.82
N ARG A 52 0.83 23.95 -2.24
CA ARG A 52 1.22 23.55 -3.60
C ARG A 52 1.65 22.10 -3.74
N GLY A 53 1.91 21.39 -2.64
CA GLY A 53 2.21 19.96 -2.64
C GLY A 53 3.33 19.59 -1.68
N ALA A 54 3.08 18.58 -0.85
CA ALA A 54 4.09 18.01 0.03
C ALA A 54 4.98 17.01 -0.71
N LEU A 55 6.21 16.84 -0.22
CA LEU A 55 7.03 15.67 -0.52
C LEU A 55 6.75 14.60 0.55
N LEU A 56 6.26 13.45 0.11
CA LEU A 56 5.86 12.32 0.94
C LEU A 56 6.86 11.19 0.77
N THR A 57 7.55 10.80 1.83
CA THR A 57 8.58 9.74 1.76
C THR A 57 8.17 8.53 2.59
N TYR A 58 8.24 7.35 1.98
CA TYR A 58 8.10 6.07 2.65
C TYR A 58 9.44 5.35 2.64
N GLU A 59 9.97 5.03 3.83
CA GLU A 59 11.28 4.40 3.98
C GLU A 59 11.28 3.33 5.08
N ILE A 60 12.15 2.32 4.95
CA ILE A 60 12.39 1.33 6.00
C ILE A 60 13.61 1.77 6.80
N GLN A 61 13.47 1.96 8.10
CA GLN A 61 14.58 2.23 9.00
C GLN A 61 15.40 0.96 9.28
N LYS A 62 16.61 1.14 9.82
CA LYS A 62 17.54 0.03 10.16
C LYS A 62 16.94 -0.99 11.13
N ASP A 63 15.99 -0.57 11.96
CA ASP A 63 15.26 -1.41 12.91
C ASP A 63 14.06 -2.14 12.28
N GLY A 64 13.83 -1.97 10.98
CA GLY A 64 12.75 -2.59 10.22
C GLY A 64 11.43 -1.82 10.24
N ARG A 65 11.33 -0.70 10.96
CA ARG A 65 10.11 0.12 10.97
C ARG A 65 9.94 0.86 9.66
N VAL A 66 8.70 0.94 9.20
CA VAL A 66 8.35 1.73 8.01
C VAL A 66 7.91 3.11 8.46
N MET A 67 8.58 4.13 7.94
CA MET A 67 8.33 5.51 8.28
C MET A 67 7.65 6.22 7.12
N TYR A 68 6.63 7.01 7.44
CA TYR A 68 5.95 7.94 6.56
C TYR A 68 6.28 9.37 6.99
N ARG A 69 7.11 10.03 6.18
CA ARG A 69 7.60 11.38 6.43
C ARG A 69 6.92 12.36 5.49
N ARG A 70 6.46 13.48 6.03
CA ARG A 70 5.80 14.53 5.24
C ARG A 70 6.59 15.80 5.36
N ASN A 71 6.94 16.38 4.22
CA ASN A 71 7.61 17.65 4.12
C ASN A 71 6.70 18.65 3.40
N PHE A 72 6.26 19.68 4.11
CA PHE A 72 5.43 20.77 3.62
C PHE A 72 6.23 22.08 3.46
N GLY A 73 7.56 21.99 3.39
CA GLY A 73 8.47 23.14 3.39
C GLY A 73 8.85 23.53 4.81
N GLU A 74 8.16 24.55 5.34
CA GLU A 74 8.38 25.09 6.69
C GLU A 74 7.93 24.16 7.81
N ALA A 75 7.08 23.18 7.50
CA ALA A 75 6.59 22.18 8.45
C ALA A 75 6.93 20.77 7.98
N LYS A 76 7.40 19.93 8.90
CA LYS A 76 7.75 18.54 8.65
C LYS A 76 7.30 17.66 9.81
N ASP A 77 6.90 16.44 9.50
CA ASP A 77 6.67 15.41 10.50
C ASP A 77 7.07 14.02 10.02
N GLU A 78 7.27 13.13 10.98
CA GLU A 78 7.66 11.74 10.77
C GLU A 78 6.71 10.86 11.56
N ASN A 79 6.14 9.86 10.89
CA ASN A 79 5.06 9.05 11.42
C ASN A 79 5.33 7.59 11.12
N GLU A 80 4.96 6.69 12.01
CA GLU A 80 5.17 5.26 11.79
C GLU A 80 3.99 4.66 11.02
N VAL A 81 4.29 3.86 10.00
CA VAL A 81 3.32 2.96 9.39
C VAL A 81 3.27 1.72 10.28
N VAL A 82 2.12 1.50 10.93
CA VAL A 82 1.91 0.45 11.94
C VAL A 82 1.18 -0.77 11.37
N SER A 83 0.60 -0.65 10.18
CA SER A 83 0.04 -1.79 9.42
C SER A 83 0.03 -1.50 7.93
N ALA A 84 0.19 -2.55 7.13
CA ALA A 84 0.06 -2.52 5.68
C ALA A 84 -0.62 -3.81 5.21
N THR A 85 -1.70 -3.71 4.43
CA THR A 85 -2.37 -4.87 3.83
C THR A 85 -2.82 -4.54 2.41
N VAL A 86 -2.69 -5.49 1.49
CA VAL A 86 -3.21 -5.36 0.12
C VAL A 86 -4.60 -5.99 0.08
N ASN A 87 -5.60 -5.25 -0.40
CA ASN A 87 -6.97 -5.78 -0.51
C ASN A 87 -7.21 -6.54 -1.83
N ALA A 88 -8.42 -7.08 -2.00
CA ALA A 88 -8.80 -7.87 -3.18
C ALA A 88 -8.72 -7.08 -4.49
N GLU A 89 -8.86 -5.75 -4.43
CA GLU A 89 -8.77 -4.84 -5.57
C GLU A 89 -7.33 -4.37 -5.85
N GLY A 90 -6.34 -4.83 -5.08
CA GLY A 90 -4.93 -4.46 -5.22
C GLY A 90 -4.56 -3.10 -4.59
N LEU A 91 -5.49 -2.46 -3.85
CA LEU A 91 -5.20 -1.26 -3.08
C LEU A 91 -4.35 -1.62 -1.86
N LEU A 92 -3.33 -0.81 -1.59
CA LEU A 92 -2.57 -0.89 -0.36
C LEU A 92 -3.25 -0.07 0.73
N ASN A 93 -3.73 -0.74 1.76
CA ASN A 93 -4.25 -0.12 2.97
C ASN A 93 -3.09 0.03 3.96
N VAL A 94 -2.70 1.27 4.26
CA VAL A 94 -1.72 1.57 5.30
C VAL A 94 -2.37 2.25 6.50
N MET A 95 -2.01 1.82 7.70
CA MET A 95 -2.35 2.52 8.94
C MET A 95 -1.13 3.29 9.41
N VAL A 96 -1.27 4.60 9.57
CA VAL A 96 -0.19 5.49 10.01
C VAL A 96 -0.58 6.10 11.34
N TYR A 97 0.27 5.95 12.35
CA TYR A 97 0.13 6.65 13.63
C TYR A 97 0.75 8.04 13.55
N PHE A 98 -0.06 9.08 13.80
CA PHE A 98 0.38 10.48 13.86
C PHE A 98 0.52 10.92 15.33
N PRO A 99 1.74 11.00 15.88
CA PRO A 99 1.96 11.32 17.29
C PRO A 99 1.41 12.71 17.67
N SER A 100 1.55 13.69 16.78
CA SER A 100 1.08 15.07 16.99
C SER A 100 -0.44 15.19 17.11
N LEU A 101 -1.18 14.20 16.60
CA LEU A 101 -2.64 14.15 16.64
C LEU A 101 -3.16 13.09 17.61
N HIS A 102 -2.27 12.29 18.22
CA HIS A 102 -2.63 11.11 19.01
C HIS A 102 -3.63 10.20 18.29
N GLN A 103 -3.40 9.95 16.99
CA GLN A 103 -4.38 9.30 16.15
C GLN A 103 -3.72 8.42 15.08
N THR A 104 -4.29 7.23 14.87
CA THR A 104 -4.03 6.41 13.68
C THR A 104 -5.01 6.75 12.56
N ARG A 105 -4.48 6.93 11.34
CA ARG A 105 -5.30 7.08 10.14
C ARG A 105 -5.01 5.98 9.15
N GLU A 106 -6.07 5.53 8.50
CA GLU A 106 -5.99 4.53 7.45
C GLU A 106 -6.05 5.23 6.09
N PHE A 107 -5.17 4.83 5.17
CA PHE A 107 -5.13 5.30 3.79
C PHE A 107 -5.25 4.12 2.85
N GLY A 108 -6.16 4.20 1.88
CA GLY A 108 -6.17 3.30 0.73
C GLY A 108 -5.40 3.95 -0.40
N LEU A 109 -4.29 3.35 -0.80
CA LEU A 109 -3.42 3.84 -1.84
C LEU A 109 -3.59 3.01 -3.11
N LEU A 110 -3.70 3.69 -4.24
CA LEU A 110 -3.69 3.12 -5.57
C LEU A 110 -2.40 3.53 -6.27
N LEU A 111 -1.63 2.55 -6.73
CA LEU A 111 -0.57 2.76 -7.72
C LEU A 111 -1.19 2.55 -9.10
N ALA A 112 -1.39 3.64 -9.84
CA ALA A 112 -1.96 3.60 -11.17
C ALA A 112 -0.98 3.01 -12.19
N LYS A 113 -1.50 2.59 -13.35
CA LYS A 113 -0.69 1.98 -14.42
C LYS A 113 0.37 2.91 -15.00
N ASP A 114 0.16 4.21 -14.89
CA ASP A 114 1.11 5.25 -15.29
C ASP A 114 2.22 5.47 -14.25
N GLY A 115 2.23 4.71 -13.16
CA GLY A 115 3.21 4.82 -12.07
C GLY A 115 2.86 5.87 -11.02
N SER A 116 1.74 6.58 -11.17
CA SER A 116 1.33 7.60 -10.21
C SER A 116 0.63 7.00 -8.97
N LEU A 117 0.90 7.59 -7.81
CA LEU A 117 0.28 7.22 -6.54
C LEU A 117 -0.91 8.14 -6.25
N ARG A 118 -2.04 7.57 -5.82
CA ARG A 118 -3.21 8.34 -5.38
C ARG A 118 -3.85 7.73 -4.14
N ALA A 119 -4.25 8.56 -3.20
CA ALA A 119 -5.11 8.15 -2.10
C ALA A 119 -6.57 8.04 -2.59
N ILE A 120 -7.16 6.85 -2.46
CA ILE A 120 -8.56 6.57 -2.80
C ILE A 120 -9.47 6.76 -1.60
N TYR A 121 -8.96 6.52 -0.39
CA TYR A 121 -9.64 6.95 0.82
C TYR A 121 -8.65 7.32 1.92
N ASN A 122 -9.13 8.12 2.87
CA ASN A 122 -8.45 8.37 4.12
C ASN A 122 -9.48 8.53 5.24
N ARG A 123 -9.34 7.75 6.33
CA ARG A 123 -10.27 7.81 7.46
C ARG A 123 -9.56 7.79 8.81
N SER A 124 -10.22 8.34 9.82
CA SER A 124 -9.85 8.15 11.21
C SER A 124 -10.16 6.74 11.68
N GLU A 125 -9.60 6.34 12.82
CA GLU A 125 -9.99 5.13 13.56
C GLU A 125 -11.50 5.08 13.87
N ARG A 126 -12.13 6.24 14.05
CA ARG A 126 -13.60 6.36 14.25
C ARG A 126 -14.40 6.31 12.94
N GLY A 127 -13.75 6.06 11.80
CA GLY A 127 -14.39 5.98 10.49
C GLY A 127 -14.76 7.33 9.87
N ALA A 128 -14.22 8.45 10.35
CA ALA A 128 -14.46 9.76 9.75
C ALA A 128 -13.54 9.96 8.52
N TYR A 129 -14.15 10.03 7.34
CA TYR A 129 -13.42 10.15 6.07
C TYR A 129 -13.07 11.61 5.75
N THR A 130 -11.87 11.83 5.25
CA THR A 130 -11.43 13.09 4.59
C THR A 130 -11.30 12.92 3.09
N ILE A 131 -11.00 11.69 2.64
CA ILE A 131 -11.09 11.26 1.24
C ILE A 131 -11.95 10.00 1.22
N ARG A 132 -12.96 9.93 0.36
CA ARG A 132 -13.81 8.75 0.16
C ARG A 132 -14.03 8.56 -1.35
N ASP A 133 -13.92 7.33 -1.82
CA ASP A 133 -14.14 6.94 -3.22
C ASP A 133 -13.37 7.82 -4.22
N GLY A 134 -12.11 8.13 -3.89
CA GLY A 134 -11.20 8.93 -4.71
C GLY A 134 -11.47 10.43 -4.70
N LYS A 135 -12.29 10.95 -3.77
CA LYS A 135 -12.67 12.36 -3.68
C LYS A 135 -12.52 12.91 -2.27
N TYR A 136 -12.07 14.15 -2.14
CA TYR A 136 -12.12 14.88 -0.87
C TYR A 136 -13.57 15.06 -0.44
N VAL A 137 -13.87 14.72 0.81
CA VAL A 137 -15.23 14.89 1.36
C VAL A 137 -15.65 16.36 1.39
N ALA A 138 -14.70 17.28 1.62
CA ALA A 138 -14.98 18.70 1.74
C ALA A 138 -15.29 19.39 0.39
N THR A 139 -14.68 18.94 -0.71
CA THR A 139 -14.74 19.66 -2.01
C THR A 139 -15.30 18.82 -3.16
N GLY A 140 -15.38 17.50 -3.01
CA GLY A 140 -15.74 16.58 -4.08
C GLY A 140 -14.67 16.40 -5.17
N ALA A 141 -13.59 17.18 -5.12
CA ALA A 141 -12.47 17.07 -6.05
C ALA A 141 -11.59 15.86 -5.73
N PRO A 142 -10.95 15.23 -6.73
CA PRO A 142 -10.03 14.14 -6.47
C PRO A 142 -8.72 14.65 -5.85
N PRO A 143 -8.08 13.88 -4.93
CA PRO A 143 -6.71 14.16 -4.50
C PRO A 143 -5.76 14.18 -5.69
N PRO A 144 -4.77 15.08 -5.76
CA PRO A 144 -3.83 15.09 -6.88
C PRO A 144 -3.07 13.76 -6.95
N ALA A 145 -2.77 13.31 -8.17
CA ALA A 145 -1.83 12.22 -8.37
C ALA A 145 -0.43 12.68 -7.98
N GLN A 146 0.35 11.78 -7.40
CA GLN A 146 1.74 12.00 -7.05
C GLN A 146 2.63 11.14 -7.92
N GLN A 147 3.71 11.70 -8.41
CA GLN A 147 4.75 10.98 -9.14
C GLN A 147 5.83 10.55 -8.16
N ARG A 148 6.48 9.43 -8.48
CA ARG A 148 7.71 9.06 -7.77
C ARG A 148 8.80 10.04 -8.15
N CYS A 149 9.51 10.55 -7.15
CA CYS A 149 10.66 11.42 -7.34
C CYS A 149 11.95 10.60 -7.26
N ASP A 150 12.92 10.96 -8.10
CA ASP A 150 14.25 10.37 -8.17
C ASP A 150 15.17 10.81 -7.01
#